data_AF-A0A483ZDK7-F1
#
_entry.id   AF-A0A483ZDK7-F1
#
_cell.length_a   1.000
_cell.length_b   1.000
_cell.length_c   1.000
_cell.angle_alpha   90.00
_cell.angle_beta   90.00
_cell.angle_gamma   90.00
#
_symmetry.space_group_name_H-M   'P 1'
#
loop_
_entity.id
_entity.type
_entity.pdbx_description
1 polymer ?
#
loop_
_entity_poly.entity_id
_entity_poly.type
_entity_poly.pdbx_seq_one_letter_code
_entity_poly.pdbx_strand_id
1 'polypeptide(L)' 'MVIMTTREPQSAADYEDRTTAAVKSVLIEIGQILGSYKGKFTVIGGAVPWLLLNNDDMPHVGTLDFDLVLDSTALGDG' A
#
# COMPACT_ATOMS: atom_id res chain seq x y z
N MET A 1 -20.69 -8.64 24.02
CA MET A 1 -20.23 -8.10 22.73
C MET A 1 -18.71 -8.09 22.77
N VAL A 2 -18.05 -9.01 22.06
CA VAL A 2 -16.58 -9.04 21.99
C VAL A 2 -16.18 -8.05 20.90
N ILE A 3 -15.40 -7.03 21.27
CA ILE A 3 -14.70 -6.20 20.29
C ILE A 3 -13.59 -7.11 19.75
N MET A 4 -13.78 -7.70 18.57
CA MET A 4 -12.67 -8.36 17.87
C MET A 4 -11.73 -7.24 17.42
N THR A 5 -10.68 -6.98 18.19
CA THR A 5 -9.51 -6.28 17.65
C THR A 5 -8.94 -7.21 16.59
N THR A 6 -8.97 -6.79 15.32
CA THR A 6 -8.28 -7.49 14.24
C THR A 6 -6.81 -7.56 14.66
N ARG A 7 -6.34 -8.78 14.99
CA ARG A 7 -4.94 -8.99 15.35
C ARG A 7 -4.08 -8.59 14.17
N GLU A 8 -2.98 -7.88 14.41
CA GLU A 8 -2.01 -7.60 13.35
C GLU A 8 -1.48 -8.93 12.78
N PRO A 9 -1.31 -9.03 11.46
CA PRO A 9 -0.67 -10.19 10.84
C PRO A 9 0.69 -10.49 11.49
N GLN A 10 0.92 -11.73 11.90
CA GLN A 10 2.19 -12.17 12.48
C GLN A 10 2.97 -13.09 11.54
N SER A 11 2.33 -13.57 10.49
CA SER A 11 2.90 -14.44 9.46
C SER A 11 2.29 -14.17 8.09
N ALA A 12 2.92 -14.68 7.03
CA ALA A 12 2.40 -14.55 5.67
C ALA A 12 0.97 -15.14 5.51
N ALA A 13 0.65 -16.21 6.25
CA ALA A 13 -0.66 -16.86 6.21
C ALA A 13 -1.79 -16.01 6.83
N ASP A 14 -1.46 -14.94 7.54
CA ASP A 14 -2.44 -14.01 8.11
C ASP A 14 -2.89 -12.93 7.11
N TYR A 15 -2.27 -12.87 5.92
CA TYR A 15 -2.69 -11.97 4.86
C TYR A 15 -3.68 -12.67 3.92
N GLU A 16 -4.93 -12.20 3.93
CA GLU A 16 -5.97 -12.74 3.06
C GLU A 16 -5.86 -12.19 1.63
N ASP A 17 -5.87 -13.08 0.64
CA ASP A 17 -5.71 -12.75 -0.80
C ASP A 17 -6.67 -11.65 -1.27
N ARG A 18 -7.93 -11.68 -0.84
CA ARG A 18 -8.92 -10.68 -1.25
C ARG A 18 -8.56 -9.29 -0.74
N THR A 19 -8.10 -9.19 0.51
CA THR A 19 -7.77 -7.91 1.14
C THR A 19 -6.49 -7.35 0.55
N THR A 20 -5.46 -8.17 0.38
CA THR A 20 -4.19 -7.73 -0.23
C THR A 20 -4.38 -7.32 -1.69
N ALA A 21 -5.21 -8.04 -2.46
CA ALA A 21 -5.56 -7.65 -3.83
C ALA A 21 -6.29 -6.30 -3.88
N ALA A 22 -7.22 -6.06 -2.95
CA ALA A 22 -7.92 -4.78 -2.86
C ALA A 22 -6.96 -3.61 -2.55
N VAL A 23 -6.04 -3.80 -1.60
CA VAL A 23 -5.01 -2.79 -1.29
C VAL A 23 -4.09 -2.54 -2.48
N LYS A 24 -3.70 -3.59 -3.23
CA LYS A 24 -2.93 -3.45 -4.47
C LYS A 24 -3.71 -2.66 -5.54
N SER A 25 -5.03 -2.85 -5.65
CA SER A 25 -5.86 -2.02 -6.53
C SER A 25 -5.89 -0.55 -6.10
N VAL A 26 -5.96 -0.27 -4.79
CA VAL A 26 -5.88 1.10 -4.26
C VAL A 26 -4.54 1.75 -4.59
N LEU A 27 -3.43 1.03 -4.44
CA LEU A 27 -2.10 1.50 -4.83
C LEU A 27 -2.07 1.95 -6.31
N ILE A 28 -2.64 1.14 -7.21
CA ILE A 28 -2.69 1.46 -8.64
C ILE A 28 -3.54 2.71 -8.89
N GLU A 29 -4.75 2.76 -8.33
CA GLU A 29 -5.68 3.89 -8.49
C GLU A 29 -5.09 5.20 -7.97
N ILE A 30 -4.53 5.19 -6.75
CA ILE A 30 -3.90 6.37 -6.17
C ILE A 30 -2.68 6.80 -7.00
N GLY A 31 -1.90 5.86 -7.51
CA GLY A 31 -0.80 6.17 -8.43
C GLY A 31 -1.26 6.88 -9.70
N GLN A 32 -2.43 6.52 -10.24
CA GLN A 32 -3.03 7.18 -11.39
C GLN A 32 -3.54 8.59 -11.04
N ILE A 33 -4.27 8.73 -9.92
CA ILE A 33 -4.79 10.02 -9.45
C ILE A 33 -3.65 11.01 -9.15
N LEU A 34 -2.60 10.54 -8.49
CA LEU A 34 -1.46 11.38 -8.09
C LEU A 34 -0.41 11.54 -9.19
N GLY A 35 -0.62 11.00 -10.39
CA GLY A 35 0.36 11.05 -11.49
C GLY A 35 0.83 12.48 -11.83
N SER A 36 -0.05 13.48 -11.72
CA SER A 36 0.27 14.90 -11.93
C SER A 36 1.15 15.51 -10.82
N TYR A 37 1.22 14.87 -9.66
CA TYR A 37 2.00 15.28 -8.48
C TYR A 37 3.30 14.48 -8.34
N LYS A 38 3.79 13.88 -9.42
CA LYS A 38 5.06 13.14 -9.42
C LYS A 38 6.19 13.97 -8.79
N GLY A 39 6.91 13.37 -7.84
CA GLY A 39 7.98 14.03 -7.09
C GLY A 39 7.51 14.77 -5.82
N LYS A 40 6.19 14.87 -5.59
CA LYS A 40 5.58 15.51 -4.40
C LYS A 40 4.96 14.49 -3.43
N PHE A 41 5.06 13.21 -3.72
CA PHE A 41 4.65 12.13 -2.84
C PHE A 41 5.58 10.93 -2.99
N THR A 42 5.56 10.03 -2.02
CA THR A 42 6.30 8.77 -2.05
C THR A 42 5.50 7.68 -1.35
N VAL A 43 5.37 6.52 -2.01
CA VAL A 43 4.84 5.30 -1.38
C VAL A 43 5.88 4.77 -0.41
N ILE A 44 5.45 4.50 0.83
CA ILE A 44 6.30 3.93 1.88
C ILE A 44 5.66 2.65 2.45
N GLY A 45 6.33 2.02 3.41
CA GLY A 45 5.77 0.88 4.15
C GLY A 45 5.63 -0.39 3.31
N GLY A 46 4.64 -1.20 3.67
CA GLY A 46 4.45 -2.56 3.16
C GLY A 46 4.12 -2.64 1.67
N ALA A 47 3.69 -1.55 1.02
CA ALA A 47 3.38 -1.54 -0.40
C ALA A 47 4.63 -1.41 -1.30
N VAL A 48 5.76 -0.96 -0.77
CA VAL A 48 6.99 -0.69 -1.54
C VAL A 48 7.53 -1.92 -2.30
N PRO A 49 7.57 -3.14 -1.72
CA PRO A 49 8.03 -4.32 -2.44
C PRO A 49 7.27 -4.60 -3.74
N TRP A 50 5.95 -4.32 -3.81
CA TRP A 50 5.20 -4.48 -5.06
C TRP A 50 5.67 -3.57 -6.20
N LEU A 51 6.33 -2.46 -5.88
CA LEU A 51 6.81 -1.49 -6.87
C LEU A 51 8.25 -1.76 -7.32
N LEU A 52 9.07 -2.31 -6.42
CA LEU A 52 10.51 -2.46 -6.63
C LEU A 52 10.93 -3.90 -6.94
N LEU A 53 10.16 -4.89 -6.49
CA LEU A 53 10.49 -6.31 -6.61
C LEU A 53 9.44 -7.02 -7.47
N ASN A 54 9.81 -7.34 -8.70
CA ASN A 54 9.02 -8.19 -9.58
C ASN A 54 9.68 -9.58 -9.67
N ASN A 55 9.48 -10.38 -8.61
CA ASN A 55 10.05 -11.72 -8.49
C ASN A 55 8.91 -12.75 -8.32
N ASP A 56 8.74 -13.61 -9.33
CA ASP A 56 7.69 -14.62 -9.34
C ASP A 56 7.98 -15.80 -8.38
N ASP A 57 9.26 -16.08 -8.09
CA ASP A 57 9.66 -17.15 -7.15
C ASP A 57 9.45 -16.75 -5.69
N MET A 58 9.42 -15.44 -5.42
CA MET A 58 9.22 -14.88 -4.08
C MET A 58 8.23 -13.71 -4.18
N PRO A 59 6.93 -13.98 -4.40
CA PRO A 59 5.94 -12.94 -4.50
C PRO A 59 5.79 -12.23 -3.15
N HIS A 60 5.50 -10.93 -3.20
CA HIS A 60 5.20 -10.18 -2.00
C HIS A 60 3.92 -10.73 -1.34
N VAL A 61 4.00 -11.01 -0.04
CA VAL A 61 2.92 -11.61 0.79
C VAL A 61 1.71 -10.68 0.93
N GLY A 62 1.91 -9.39 0.68
CA GLY A 62 0.88 -8.36 0.71
C GLY A 62 0.93 -7.47 1.95
N THR A 63 -0.02 -6.54 2.02
CA THR A 63 -0.20 -5.60 3.11
C THR A 63 -1.69 -5.31 3.29
N LEU A 64 -2.09 -4.87 4.49
CA LEU A 64 -3.48 -4.55 4.82
C LEU A 64 -3.80 -3.05 4.71
N ASP A 65 -2.76 -2.22 4.61
CA ASP A 65 -2.82 -0.77 4.54
C ASP A 65 -1.91 -0.23 3.41
N PHE A 66 -2.06 1.06 3.15
CA PHE A 66 -1.31 1.78 2.14
C PHE A 66 -0.85 3.12 2.71
N ASP A 67 0.47 3.31 2.75
CA ASP A 67 1.10 4.47 3.35
C ASP A 67 1.74 5.40 2.31
N LEU A 68 1.53 6.70 2.51
CA LEU A 68 2.05 7.77 1.67
C LEU A 68 2.73 8.84 2.52
N VAL A 69 3.93 9.23 2.09
CA VAL A 69 4.54 10.50 2.50
C VAL A 69 4.21 11.54 1.44
N LEU A 70 3.79 12.72 1.87
CA LEU A 70 3.34 13.82 1.03
C LEU A 70 4.20 15.06 1.31
N ASP A 71 4.57 15.78 0.25
CA ASP A 71 5.09 17.15 0.37
C ASP A 71 3.90 18.10 0.51
N SER A 72 3.56 18.45 1.75
CA SER A 72 2.43 19.32 2.05
C SER A 72 2.53 20.72 1.43
N THR A 73 3.75 21.22 1.22
CA THR A 73 3.97 22.54 0.63
C THR A 73 3.74 22.49 -0.87
N ALA A 74 4.25 21.46 -1.55
CA ALA A 74 4.08 21.31 -2.99
C ALA A 74 2.66 20.89 -3.41
N LEU A 75 1.85 20.35 -2.48
CA LEU A 75 0.45 19.97 -2.69
C LEU A 75 -0.56 21.09 -2.36
N GLY A 76 -0.13 22.19 -1.73
CA GLY A 76 -1.00 23.27 -1.28
C GLY A 76 -1.55 24.19 -2.38
N ASP A 77 -1.04 24.07 -3.62
CA ASP A 77 -1.46 24.87 -4.78
C ASP A 77 -2.64 24.24 -5.56
N GLY A 78 -3.22 23.15 -5.03
CA GLY A 78 -4.31 22.38 -5.64
C GLY A 78 -5.70 22.94 -5.37
#